data_AF-A0A6L8RMV3-F1
#
_entry.id   AF-A0A6L8RMV3-F1
#
_cell.length_a   1.000
_cell.length_b   1.000
_cell.length_c   1.000
_cell.angle_alpha   90.00
_cell.angle_beta   90.00
_cell.angle_gamma   90.00
#
_symmetry.space_group_name_H-M   'P 1'
#
loop_
_entity.id
_entity.type
_entity.pdbx_description
1 polymer ?
#
loop_
_entity_poly.entity_id
_entity_poly.type
_entity_poly.pdbx_seq_one_letter_code
_entity_poly.pdbx_strand_id
1 'polypeptide(L)'
;MEAVMGVANAMGDMVVNERLTVDGVDVLVGYANEGDQHVTETEIRAYLERGALKHPNSAVTGLALLVDGEDVDIRYELAPVPFDRIRRITGYLVGTMDRWNDAKTSEESDRVKHGVCRDDRAFACANGC
;
A
#
# COMPACT_ATOMS: atom_id res chain seq x y z
N MET A 1 -8.53 -28.14 0.63
CA MET A 1 -7.66 -27.46 1.61
C MET A 1 -6.98 -26.33 0.88
N GLU A 2 -7.66 -25.20 0.79
CA GLU A 2 -7.16 -24.02 0.11
C GLU A 2 -6.33 -23.23 1.12
N ALA A 3 -5.05 -23.03 0.82
CA ALA A 3 -4.14 -22.30 1.66
C ALA A 3 -4.53 -20.81 1.59
N VAL A 4 -5.11 -20.30 2.68
CA VAL A 4 -5.21 -18.85 2.89
C VAL A 4 -3.79 -18.35 3.07
N MET A 5 -3.25 -17.76 2.01
CA MET A 5 -1.97 -17.07 2.03
C MET A 5 -2.02 -16.03 3.14
N GLY A 6 -1.25 -16.25 4.19
CA GLY A 6 -1.10 -15.31 5.29
C GLY A 6 -0.64 -13.98 4.72
N VAL A 7 -1.52 -12.99 4.74
CA VAL A 7 -1.16 -11.58 4.54
C VAL A 7 -0.15 -11.29 5.64
N ALA A 8 1.10 -11.04 5.23
CA ALA A 8 2.18 -10.69 6.13
C ALA A 8 1.70 -9.53 7.02
N ASN A 9 1.76 -9.71 8.35
CA ASN A 9 1.43 -8.68 9.33
C ASN A 9 2.16 -7.37 8.98
N ALA A 10 1.45 -6.43 8.34
CA ALA A 10 1.89 -5.06 8.13
C ALA A 10 1.67 -4.19 9.38
N MET A 11 0.94 -4.73 10.36
CA MET A 11 0.82 -4.22 11.71
C MET A 11 2.08 -4.62 12.46
N GLY A 12 2.77 -3.68 13.12
CA GLY A 12 3.98 -3.94 13.91
C GLY A 12 3.78 -4.96 15.04
N ASP A 13 4.58 -4.88 16.11
CA ASP A 13 4.58 -5.80 17.26
C ASP A 13 3.27 -5.82 18.11
N MET A 14 2.13 -5.51 17.50
CA MET A 14 0.79 -5.59 18.05
C MET A 14 0.40 -7.07 18.22
N VAL A 15 0.12 -7.44 19.46
CA VAL A 15 -0.67 -8.64 19.77
C VAL A 15 -2.10 -8.38 19.31
N VAL A 16 -2.57 -9.15 18.32
CA VAL A 16 -3.94 -9.05 17.83
C VAL A 16 -4.83 -9.94 18.71
N ASN A 17 -5.76 -9.33 19.43
CA ASN A 17 -6.69 -10.04 20.31
C ASN A 17 -7.97 -10.43 19.56
N GLU A 18 -8.52 -9.50 18.76
CA GLU A 18 -9.76 -9.69 18.04
C GLU A 18 -9.58 -9.40 16.55
N ARG A 19 -10.23 -10.22 15.72
CA ARG A 19 -10.30 -10.06 14.26
C ARG A 19 -11.75 -10.11 13.83
N LEU A 20 -12.19 -9.08 13.15
CA LEU A 20 -13.57 -8.92 12.74
C LEU A 20 -13.63 -8.26 11.36
N THR A 21 -14.73 -8.48 10.65
CA THR A 21 -14.97 -7.87 9.35
C THR A 21 -16.23 -7.02 9.47
N VAL A 22 -16.10 -5.71 9.25
CA VAL A 22 -17.22 -4.75 9.29
C VAL A 22 -17.30 -4.09 7.93
N ASP A 23 -18.47 -4.13 7.31
CA ASP A 23 -18.74 -3.55 5.98
C ASP A 23 -17.76 -4.01 4.87
N GLY A 24 -17.21 -5.23 5.01
CA GLY A 24 -16.24 -5.80 4.08
C GLY A 24 -14.80 -5.31 4.25
N VAL A 25 -14.52 -4.57 5.33
CA VAL A 25 -13.18 -4.11 5.73
C VAL A 25 -12.65 -5.00 6.85
N ASP A 26 -11.39 -5.40 6.74
CA ASP A 26 -10.73 -6.21 7.77
C ASP A 26 -10.30 -5.32 8.95
N VAL A 27 -10.78 -5.66 10.14
CA VAL A 27 -10.52 -4.92 11.37
C VAL A 27 -9.75 -5.79 12.36
N LEU A 28 -8.63 -5.26 12.84
CA LEU A 28 -7.76 -5.88 13.83
C LEU A 28 -7.76 -5.02 15.09
N VAL A 29 -8.09 -5.61 16.24
CA VAL A 29 -8.09 -4.92 17.53
C VAL A 29 -7.08 -5.59 18.46
N GLY A 30 -6.16 -4.80 18.99
CA GLY A 30 -5.23 -5.17 20.05
C GLY A 30 -5.54 -4.38 21.31
N TYR A 31 -5.52 -5.05 22.46
CA TYR A 31 -5.65 -4.44 23.78
C TYR A 31 -4.31 -4.54 24.50
N ALA A 32 -3.81 -3.42 25.02
CA ALA A 32 -2.54 -3.38 25.74
C ALA A 32 -2.63 -4.09 27.09
N ASN A 33 -3.79 -4.00 27.76
CA ASN A 33 -4.05 -4.55 29.08
C ASN A 33 -5.33 -5.42 29.10
N GLU A 34 -5.38 -6.41 30.00
CA GLU A 34 -6.53 -7.33 30.14
C GLU A 34 -7.85 -6.65 30.57
N GLY A 35 -7.77 -5.42 31.09
CA GLY A 35 -8.91 -4.65 31.60
C GLY A 35 -9.35 -3.49 30.70
N ASP A 36 -8.76 -3.35 29.52
CA ASP A 36 -9.11 -2.27 28.60
C ASP A 36 -10.55 -2.42 28.11
N GLN A 37 -11.20 -1.28 27.83
CA GLN A 37 -12.57 -1.28 27.38
C GLN A 37 -12.68 -1.83 25.95
N HIS A 38 -13.53 -2.84 25.75
CA HIS A 38 -13.78 -3.40 24.43
C HIS A 38 -14.39 -2.37 23.48
N VAL A 39 -13.85 -2.31 22.27
CA VAL A 39 -14.34 -1.42 21.21
C VAL A 39 -15.66 -1.97 20.67
N THR A 40 -16.68 -1.13 20.62
CA THR A 40 -17.99 -1.53 20.08
C THR A 40 -18.04 -1.42 18.56
N GLU A 41 -18.90 -2.20 17.91
CA GLU A 41 -19.06 -2.14 16.45
C GLU A 41 -19.48 -0.74 15.95
N THR A 42 -20.30 -0.02 16.72
CA THR A 42 -20.69 1.36 16.40
C THR A 42 -19.48 2.30 16.36
N GLU A 43 -18.54 2.11 17.28
CA GLU A 43 -17.31 2.88 17.35
C GLU A 43 -16.36 2.52 16.19
N ILE A 44 -16.24 1.23 15.86
CA ILE A 44 -15.48 0.76 14.70
C ILE A 44 -16.03 1.39 13.41
N ARG A 45 -17.35 1.42 13.23
CA ARG A 45 -17.99 2.08 12.09
C ARG A 45 -17.69 3.58 12.05
N ALA A 46 -17.71 4.26 13.19
CA ALA A 46 -17.34 5.68 13.27
C ALA A 46 -15.88 5.91 12.87
N TYR A 47 -14.96 5.01 13.23
CA TYR A 47 -13.57 5.09 12.78
C TYR A 47 -13.43 4.84 11.27
N LEU A 48 -14.18 3.90 10.70
CA LEU A 48 -14.21 3.68 9.25
C LEU A 48 -14.72 4.91 8.50
N GLU A 49 -15.82 5.52 8.96
CA GLU A 49 -16.37 6.76 8.38
C GLU A 49 -15.36 7.92 8.46
N ARG A 50 -14.70 8.08 9.60
CA ARG A 50 -13.61 9.06 9.75
C ARG A 50 -12.45 8.78 8.80
N GLY A 51 -12.09 7.51 8.60
CA GLY A 51 -11.07 7.09 7.64
C GLY A 51 -11.41 7.49 6.21
N ALA A 52 -12.66 7.23 5.79
CA ALA A 52 -13.16 7.61 4.47
C ALA A 52 -13.15 9.14 4.25
N LEU A 53 -13.52 9.92 5.27
CA LEU A 53 -13.46 11.38 5.21
C LEU A 53 -12.02 11.92 5.14
N LYS A 54 -11.07 11.29 5.85
CA LYS A 54 -9.66 11.70 5.86
C LYS A 54 -8.93 11.33 4.57
N HIS A 55 -9.36 10.27 3.90
CA HIS A 55 -8.74 9.74 2.69
C HIS A 55 -9.74 9.71 1.52
N PRO A 56 -10.15 10.87 0.98
CA PRO A 56 -11.18 10.92 -0.07
C PRO A 56 -10.75 10.26 -1.39
N ASN A 57 -9.44 10.11 -1.62
CA ASN A 57 -8.88 9.59 -2.87
C ASN A 57 -8.53 8.09 -2.81
N SER A 58 -8.72 7.44 -1.65
CA SER A 58 -8.42 6.01 -1.51
C SER A 58 -9.42 5.34 -0.56
N ALA A 59 -9.90 4.16 -0.95
CA ALA A 59 -10.77 3.36 -0.10
C ALA A 59 -9.97 2.76 1.07
N VAL A 60 -10.55 2.75 2.26
CA VAL A 60 -9.99 2.05 3.42
C VAL A 60 -10.23 0.55 3.24
N THR A 61 -9.17 -0.25 3.20
CA THR A 61 -9.22 -1.72 3.03
C THR A 61 -9.01 -2.45 4.35
N GLY A 62 -8.39 -1.81 5.33
CA GLY A 62 -8.15 -2.38 6.65
C GLY A 62 -8.09 -1.31 7.74
N LEU A 63 -8.40 -1.72 8.96
CA LEU A 63 -8.37 -0.89 10.16
C LEU A 63 -7.65 -1.65 11.28
N ALA A 64 -6.64 -1.03 11.86
CA ALA A 64 -5.96 -1.51 13.07
C ALA A 64 -6.20 -0.55 14.23
N LEU A 65 -6.64 -1.09 15.36
CA LEU A 65 -6.87 -0.38 16.60
C LEU A 65 -5.95 -0.95 17.69
N LEU A 66 -5.13 -0.11 18.33
CA LEU A 66 -4.50 -0.42 19.61
C LEU A 66 -5.23 0.37 20.69
N VAL A 67 -5.84 -0.32 21.63
CA VAL A 67 -6.44 0.31 22.80
C VAL A 67 -5.44 0.22 23.95
N ASP A 68 -5.14 1.36 24.58
CA ASP A 68 -4.35 1.47 25.80
C ASP A 68 -5.08 2.37 26.79
N GLY A 69 -5.91 1.76 27.64
CA GLY A 69 -6.76 2.48 28.59
C GLY A 69 -7.73 3.45 27.90
N GLU A 70 -7.45 4.75 28.00
CA GLU A 70 -8.28 5.83 27.44
C GLU A 70 -7.83 6.26 26.02
N ASP A 71 -6.65 5.83 25.58
CA ASP A 71 -6.08 6.19 24.29
C ASP A 71 -6.28 5.06 23.25
N VAL A 72 -6.54 5.44 22.00
CA VAL A 72 -6.69 4.51 20.88
C VAL A 72 -5.82 4.93 19.70
N ASP A 73 -4.81 4.14 19.38
CA ASP A 73 -4.04 4.31 18.14
C ASP A 73 -4.79 3.69 16.97
N ILE A 74 -5.01 4.50 15.94
CA ILE A 74 -5.78 4.11 14.76
C ILE A 74 -4.86 4.10 13.54
N ARG A 75 -4.79 2.96 12.86
CA ARG A 75 -4.05 2.80 11.60
C ARG A 75 -5.00 2.35 10.50
N TYR A 76 -5.01 3.09 9.40
CA TYR A 76 -5.78 2.74 8.21
C TYR A 76 -4.86 2.11 7.17
N GLU A 77 -5.28 0.97 6.65
CA GLU A 77 -4.75 0.43 5.41
C GLU A 77 -5.60 0.96 4.26
N LEU A 78 -4.93 1.53 3.26
CA LEU A 78 -5.57 2.20 2.14
C LEU A 78 -5.31 1.42 0.86
N ALA A 79 -6.32 1.37 0.00
CA ALA A 79 -6.19 0.79 -1.33
C ALA A 79 -5.09 1.52 -2.13
N PRO A 80 -4.24 0.79 -2.87
CA PRO A 80 -3.25 1.42 -3.73
C PRO A 80 -3.96 2.23 -4.82
N VAL A 81 -3.69 3.53 -4.84
CA VAL A 81 -4.21 4.44 -5.88
C VAL A 81 -3.23 4.43 -7.05
N PRO A 82 -3.69 4.22 -8.30
CA PRO A 82 -2.83 4.32 -9.47
C PRO A 82 -2.27 5.74 -9.57
N PHE A 83 -0.97 5.84 -9.86
CA PHE A 83 -0.31 7.12 -10.09
C PHE A 83 0.37 7.14 -11.45
N ASP A 84 0.27 8.28 -12.12
CA ASP A 84 0.98 8.51 -13.37
C ASP A 84 2.42 8.93 -13.10
N ARG A 85 3.34 8.38 -13.90
CA ARG A 85 4.75 8.77 -13.83
C ARG A 85 5.03 9.88 -14.83
N ILE A 86 5.34 11.06 -14.32
CA ILE A 86 5.79 12.20 -15.14
C ILE A 86 7.29 12.09 -15.38
N ARG A 87 7.74 12.26 -16.63
CA ARG A 87 9.14 12.15 -17.05
C ARG A 87 9.61 13.42 -17.74
N ARG A 88 10.90 13.74 -17.61
CA ARG A 88 11.55 14.80 -18.41
C ARG A 88 12.18 14.21 -19.64
N ILE A 89 11.69 14.62 -20.80
CA ILE A 89 12.23 14.14 -22.05
C ILE A 89 12.30 15.31 -23.03
N THR A 90 13.48 15.55 -23.59
CA THR A 90 13.82 16.77 -24.36
C THR A 90 13.58 18.12 -23.65
N GLY A 91 13.59 18.14 -22.31
CA GLY A 91 13.52 19.36 -21.51
C GLY A 91 12.17 19.64 -20.83
N TYR A 92 11.08 18.99 -21.26
CA TYR A 92 9.73 19.22 -20.71
C TYR A 92 9.21 18.03 -19.89
N LEU A 93 8.29 18.31 -18.96
CA LEU A 93 7.58 17.30 -18.16
C LEU A 93 6.42 16.71 -18.97
N VAL A 94 6.44 15.40 -19.19
CA VAL A 94 5.44 14.67 -19.96
C VAL A 94 4.93 13.47 -19.15
N GLY A 95 3.60 13.27 -19.13
CA GLY A 95 2.93 12.17 -18.43
C GLY A 95 2.97 10.85 -19.22
N THR A 96 1.85 10.50 -19.86
CA THR A 96 1.72 9.26 -20.64
C THR A 96 2.47 9.32 -21.98
N MET A 97 2.82 8.15 -22.53
CA MET A 97 3.54 8.01 -23.80
C MET A 97 2.62 8.00 -25.04
N ASP A 98 1.32 8.21 -24.87
CA ASP A 98 0.32 7.98 -25.93
C ASP A 98 0.47 8.90 -27.15
N ARG A 99 1.20 10.01 -27.01
CA ARG A 99 1.42 11.01 -28.07
C ARG A 99 2.85 11.03 -28.63
N TRP A 100 3.63 10.01 -28.34
CA TRP A 100 5.05 9.97 -28.65
C TRP A 100 5.30 9.44 -30.05
N ASN A 101 6.29 10.01 -30.76
CA ASN A 101 6.77 9.40 -31.99
C ASN A 101 7.74 8.26 -31.65
N ASP A 102 7.89 7.33 -32.59
CA ASP A 102 8.68 6.10 -32.38
C ASP A 102 10.13 6.39 -31.96
N ALA A 103 10.73 7.43 -32.53
CA ALA A 103 12.10 7.84 -32.22
C ALA A 103 12.28 8.20 -30.73
N LYS A 104 11.32 8.89 -30.11
CA LYS A 104 11.43 9.30 -28.69
C LYS A 104 11.08 8.17 -27.73
N THR A 105 10.19 7.27 -28.13
CA THR A 105 9.91 6.04 -27.39
C THR A 105 11.14 5.12 -27.34
N SER A 106 11.89 5.02 -28.45
CA SER A 106 13.16 4.29 -28.49
C SER A 106 14.22 4.94 -27.59
N GLU A 107 14.40 6.26 -27.67
CA GLU A 107 15.37 6.99 -26.85
C GLU A 107 15.13 6.80 -25.35
N GLU A 108 13.86 6.84 -24.90
CA GLU A 108 13.53 6.60 -23.49
C GLU A 108 13.77 5.13 -23.08
N SER A 109 13.55 4.17 -23.99
CA SER A 109 13.81 2.75 -23.74
C SER A 109 15.30 2.46 -23.56
N ASP A 110 16.16 3.19 -24.28
CA ASP A 110 17.62 3.06 -24.20
C ASP A 110 18.22 3.70 -22.94
N ARG A 111 17.44 4.46 -22.16
CA ARG A 111 17.93 5.10 -20.94
C ARG A 111 18.24 4.08 -19.84
N VAL A 112 19.46 4.15 -19.32
CA VAL A 112 19.92 3.34 -18.19
C VAL A 112 19.40 3.91 -16.88
N LYS A 113 18.70 3.07 -16.10
CA LYS A 113 18.21 3.40 -14.75
C LYS A 113 19.30 3.04 -13.73
N HIS A 114 19.86 4.04 -13.06
CA HIS A 114 20.81 3.82 -11.96
C HIS A 114 20.05 3.61 -10.63
N GLY A 115 20.56 2.75 -9.75
CA GLY A 115 20.01 2.56 -8.39
C GLY A 115 18.87 1.53 -8.27
N VAL A 116 18.41 0.93 -9.37
CA VAL A 116 17.75 -0.38 -9.29
C VAL A 116 18.85 -1.42 -9.35
N CYS A 117 19.06 -2.18 -8.27
CA CYS A 117 19.79 -3.44 -8.36
C CYS A 117 19.06 -4.27 -9.42
N ARG A 118 19.62 -4.32 -10.62
CA ARG A 118 19.24 -5.33 -11.61
C ARG A 118 19.70 -6.63 -10.99
N ASP A 119 18.80 -7.39 -10.39
CA ASP A 119 19.06 -8.82 -10.21
C ASP A 119 19.46 -9.36 -11.58
N ASP A 120 20.62 -9.98 -11.60
CA ASP A 120 21.44 -10.32 -12.74
C ASP A 120 20.66 -10.84 -13.95
N ARG A 121 20.33 -9.94 -14.90
CA ARG A 121 20.30 -10.38 -16.30
C ARG A 121 21.73 -10.37 -16.77
N ALA A 122 22.35 -11.54 -16.65
CA ALA A 122 23.58 -11.91 -17.29
C ALA A 122 23.63 -11.24 -18.68
N PHE A 123 24.54 -10.27 -18.83
CA PHE A 123 25.06 -9.91 -20.13
C PHE A 123 25.78 -11.15 -20.66
N ALA A 124 25.04 -12.04 -21.31
CA ALA A 124 25.64 -13.01 -22.20
C ALA A 124 26.16 -12.19 -23.38
N CYS A 125 27.44 -11.80 -23.30
CA CYS A 125 28.22 -11.43 -24.46
C CYS A 125 28.30 -12.66 -25.37
N ALA A 126 27.27 -12.87 -26.19
CA ALA A 126 27.35 -13.71 -27.36
C ALA A 126 27.98 -12.85 -28.46
N ASN A 127 29.31 -12.93 -28.55
CA ASN A 127 30.08 -13.15 -29.77
C ASN A 127 31.48 -12.54 -29.62
N GLY A 128 32.49 -13.40 -29.77
CA GLY A 128 33.83 -12.96 -30.13
C GLY A 128 33.83 -12.37 -31.55
N CYS A 129 34.86 -11.54 -31.78
CA CYS A 129 35.09 -10.59 -32.87
C CYS A 129 34.63 -9.16 -32.56
#